data_AF-A0A9P3Q1S5-F1
#
_entry.id   AF-A0A9P3Q1S5-F1
#
_cell.length_a   1.000
_cell.length_b   1.000
_cell.length_c   1.000
_cell.angle_alpha   90.00
_cell.angle_beta   90.00
_cell.angle_gamma   90.00
#
_symmetry.space_group_name_H-M   'P 1'
#
loop_
_entity.id
_entity.type
_entity.pdbx_description
1 polymer ?
#
loop_
_entity_poly.entity_id
_entity_poly.type
_entity_poly.pdbx_seq_one_letter_code
_entity_poly.pdbx_strand_id
1 'polypeptide(L)' 'MTIDPTQIRAEIEGLLAQLPDTADAGGAPSLEDLEDIARRLSEAHDVLLRALESAEKG' A
#
# COMPACT_ATOMS: atom_id res chain seq x y z
N MET A 1 6.29 -15.00 11.49
CA MET A 1 5.54 -14.02 10.69
C MET A 1 4.55 -13.36 11.61
N THR A 2 4.51 -12.04 11.61
CA THR A 2 3.71 -11.25 12.54
C THR A 2 2.33 -11.00 11.94
N ILE A 3 1.30 -11.17 12.75
CA ILE A 3 -0.10 -10.93 12.41
C ILE A 3 -0.60 -9.69 13.15
N ASP A 4 0.33 -8.88 13.69
CA ASP A 4 -0.01 -7.73 14.51
C ASP A 4 -0.63 -6.63 13.62
N PRO A 5 -1.89 -6.26 13.85
CA PRO A 5 -2.58 -5.27 13.04
C PRO A 5 -1.92 -3.89 13.09
N THR A 6 -1.20 -3.58 14.18
CA THR A 6 -0.44 -2.33 14.34
C THR A 6 0.78 -2.32 13.43
N GLN A 7 1.46 -3.46 13.32
CA GLN A 7 2.64 -3.60 12.46
C GLN A 7 2.26 -3.55 10.98
N ILE A 8 1.18 -4.25 10.61
CA ILE A 8 0.62 -4.21 9.25
C ILE A 8 0.21 -2.77 8.88
N ARG A 9 -0.40 -2.03 9.82
CA ARG A 9 -0.78 -0.63 9.60
C ARG A 9 0.44 0.27 9.38
N ALA A 10 1.50 0.10 10.16
CA ALA A 10 2.74 0.87 10.00
C ALA A 10 3.44 0.56 8.65
N GLU A 11 3.43 -0.69 8.21
CA GLU A 11 3.96 -1.08 6.89
C GLU A 11 3.16 -0.46 5.75
N ILE A 12 1.82 -0.46 5.84
CA ILE A 12 0.94 0.18 4.87
C ILE A 12 1.16 1.70 4.85
N GLU A 13 1.23 2.35 6.02
CA GLU A 13 1.53 3.80 6.10
C GLU A 13 2.86 4.15 5.45
N GLY A 14 3.90 3.32 5.64
CA GLY A 14 5.20 3.51 4.98
C GLY A 14 5.15 3.35 3.46
N LEU A 15 4.33 2.43 2.94
CA LEU A 15 4.12 2.27 1.49
C LEU A 15 3.33 3.45 0.91
N LEU A 16 2.29 3.90 1.61
CA LEU A 16 1.46 5.02 1.19
C LEU A 16 2.21 6.35 1.24
N ALA A 17 3.10 6.56 2.22
CA ALA A 17 3.92 7.77 2.34
C ALA A 17 4.93 7.95 1.19
N GLN A 18 5.24 6.87 0.46
CA GLN A 18 6.12 6.95 -0.72
C GLN A 18 5.35 7.33 -1.98
N LEU A 19 4.00 7.29 -1.98
CA LEU A 19 3.20 7.63 -3.16
C LEU A 19 3.53 9.05 -3.59
N PRO A 20 3.61 9.31 -4.91
CA PRO A 20 3.85 10.65 -5.40
C PRO A 20 2.75 11.58 -4.88
N ASP A 21 3.16 12.75 -4.38
CA ASP A 21 2.23 13.74 -3.86
C ASP A 21 1.51 14.44 -5.02
N THR A 22 0.45 13.80 -5.50
CA THR A 22 -0.35 14.28 -6.64
C THR A 22 -1.12 15.57 -6.33
N ALA A 23 -1.16 16.00 -5.06
CA ALA A 23 -1.84 17.21 -4.62
C ALA A 23 -1.05 18.49 -4.95
N ASP A 24 0.29 18.43 -4.98
CA ASP A 24 1.15 19.62 -5.19
C ASP A 24 1.34 19.98 -6.69
N ALA A 25 0.96 19.09 -7.61
CA ALA A 25 1.21 19.27 -9.05
C ALA A 25 0.21 20.21 -9.75
N GLY A 26 -0.84 20.70 -9.07
CA GLY A 26 -1.84 21.62 -9.65
C GLY A 26 -2.62 21.08 -10.86
N GLY A 27 -2.46 19.79 -11.18
CA GLY A 27 -3.04 19.10 -12.33
C GLY A 27 -3.25 17.62 -12.02
N ALA A 28 -4.14 16.98 -12.78
CA ALA A 28 -4.41 15.55 -12.61
C ALA A 28 -3.10 14.73 -12.74
N PRO A 29 -2.95 13.65 -11.96
CA PRO A 29 -1.77 12.79 -12.02
C PRO A 29 -1.50 12.32 -13.45
N SER A 30 -0.22 12.24 -13.81
CA SER A 30 0.17 11.73 -15.12
C SER A 30 -0.15 10.23 -15.21
N LEU A 31 -0.15 9.70 -16.44
CA LEU A 31 -0.40 8.27 -16.65
C LEU A 31 0.63 7.41 -15.90
N GLU A 32 1.89 7.86 -15.85
CA GLU A 32 2.99 7.21 -15.14
C GLU A 32 2.77 7.24 -13.62
N ASP A 33 2.31 8.38 -13.07
CA ASP A 33 1.94 8.47 -11.65
C ASP A 33 0.78 7.52 -11.30
N LEU A 34 -0.22 7.41 -12.17
CA LEU A 34 -1.36 6.51 -11.99
C LEU A 34 -0.94 5.04 -12.02
N GLU A 35 -0.02 4.67 -12.92
CA GLU A 35 0.55 3.32 -12.98
C GLU A 35 1.36 3.00 -11.71
N ASP A 36 2.14 3.96 -11.21
CA ASP A 36 2.89 3.81 -9.97
C ASP A 36 1.98 3.68 -8.75
N ILE A 37 0.92 4.48 -8.68
CA ILE A 37 -0.10 4.40 -7.63
C ILE A 37 -0.80 3.03 -7.68
N ALA A 38 -1.21 2.57 -8.87
CA ALA A 38 -1.86 1.28 -9.04
C ALA A 38 -0.97 0.11 -8.60
N ARG A 39 0.32 0.14 -8.97
CA ARG A 39 1.30 -0.87 -8.55
C ARG A 39 1.44 -0.94 -7.03
N ARG A 40 1.63 0.21 -6.37
CA ARG A 40 1.81 0.28 -4.91
C ARG A 40 0.56 -0.14 -4.14
N LEU A 41 -0.63 0.20 -4.65
CA LEU A 41 -1.89 -0.27 -4.08
C LEU A 41 -2.04 -1.79 -4.21
N SER A 42 -1.62 -2.37 -5.34
CA SER A 42 -1.61 -3.84 -5.51
C SER A 42 -0.65 -4.52 -4.53
N GLU A 43 0.55 -3.97 -4.33
CA GLU A 43 1.52 -4.51 -3.38
C GLU A 43 1.00 -4.46 -1.93
N ALA A 44 0.38 -3.35 -1.54
CA ALA A 44 -0.25 -3.24 -0.22
C ALA A 44 -1.41 -4.25 -0.06
N HIS A 45 -2.18 -4.49 -1.12
CA HIS A 45 -3.25 -5.49 -1.11
C HIS A 45 -2.70 -6.92 -0.94
N ASP A 46 -1.61 -7.25 -1.61
CA ASP A 46 -0.95 -8.57 -1.47
C ASP A 46 -0.42 -8.81 -0.05
N VAL A 47 0.11 -7.77 0.60
CA VAL A 47 0.53 -7.84 2.01
C VAL A 47 -0.67 -8.11 2.91
N LEU A 48 -1.80 -7.44 2.68
CA LEU A 48 -3.04 -7.66 3.42
C LEU A 48 -3.59 -9.08 3.22
N LEU A 49 -3.57 -9.60 1.99
CA LEU A 49 -3.98 -10.97 1.67
C LEU A 49 -3.11 -11.99 2.40
N ARG A 50 -1.79 -11.81 2.39
CA ARG A 50 -0.86 -12.71 3.10
C ARG A 50 -1.07 -12.67 4.61
N ALA A 51 -1.34 -11.49 5.17
CA ALA A 51 -1.67 -11.34 6.58
C ALA A 51 -2.99 -12.05 6.93
N LEU A 52 -4.02 -11.92 6.08
CA LEU A 52 -5.30 -12.60 6.25
C LEU A 52 -5.14 -14.13 6.19
N GLU A 53 -4.43 -14.65 5.17
CA GLU A 53 -4.16 -16.09 5.07
C GLU A 53 -3.34 -16.62 6.26
N SER A 54 -2.42 -15.81 6.80
CA SER A 54 -1.65 -16.18 7.99
C SER A 54 -2.50 -16.17 9.27
N ALA A 55 -3.53 -15.32 9.33
CA ALA A 55 -4.50 -15.28 10.43
C ALA A 55 -5.48 -16.47 10.37
N GLU A 56 -5.88 -16.92 9.17
CA GLU A 56 -6.76 -18.09 9.00
C GLU A 56 -6.06 -19.43 9.27
N LYS A 57 -4.74 -19.49 9.13
CA LYS A 57 -3.92 -20.69 9.35
C LYS A 57 -3.36 -20.83 10.78
N GLY A 58 -3.55 -19.82 11.63
CA GLY A 58 -3.15 -19.81 13.05
C GLY A 58 -4.32 -20.11 13.98
#